data_AF-A0A1G0YIE0-F1
#
_entry.id   AF-A0A1G0YIE0-F1
#
_cell.length_a   1.000
_cell.length_b   1.000
_cell.length_c   1.000
_cell.angle_alpha   90.00
_cell.angle_beta   90.00
_cell.angle_gamma   90.00
#
_symmetry.space_group_name_H-M   'P 1'
#
loop_
_entity.id
_entity.type
_entity.pdbx_description
1 polymer ?
#
loop_
_entity_poly.entity_id
_entity_poly.type
_entity_poly.pdbx_seq_one_letter_code
_entity_poly.pdbx_strand_id
1 'polypeptide(L)'
;MKAQGKILYLFISMAICCLPPHASASAQSAERGFRIDMKNTDPQEQFDIAVLMKELVKTVELYAKNEKKAATLSIPCKILFSKDRKAGKPETVLLKNRTVLIYAPTRYSALCRYDTLSAMASVMLLCKCGITPDISDNAPIPEWMSTAVVKKILRRIDKSVIPGIYIYSGIHAMVLANPGKSMFSELMNHSLKPEDGEAFNVYTEACEILLESCFRYSSKKDNIISQMIYFSAQKKCAPEEAFKMTVGTFIIQENAAFGLPPGRENRELTEDKKISLWFAKELRTAALNYFLPADASSAENIFNSALNVDYMEKAKDENASEAKPKTCSLSQLGKNMKSIKNPNILLTGIQTLFAQMKTSFPPLLHPPLDKMETALSSLKANDVDDFETMEKEAEEDFKKALIKQNKLEKYLKSIEISSVPPAMIYERMLNTLSSRKRNTAYWGPVEKYLDEIEAQYER
;
A
#
# COMPACT_ATOMS: atom_id res chain seq x y z
N MET A 1 -24.24 -25.73 -9.39
CA MET A 1 -25.06 -24.51 -9.23
C MET A 1 -25.51 -24.20 -7.79
N LYS A 2 -25.67 -25.15 -6.86
CA LYS A 2 -26.11 -24.85 -5.47
C LYS A 2 -25.04 -24.24 -4.53
N ALA A 3 -23.75 -24.23 -4.91
CA ALA A 3 -22.66 -23.70 -4.08
C ALA A 3 -22.39 -22.19 -4.29
N GLN A 4 -22.63 -21.66 -5.50
CA GLN A 4 -22.38 -20.24 -5.82
C GLN A 4 -23.41 -19.30 -5.15
N GLY A 5 -24.63 -19.77 -4.90
CA GLY A 5 -25.64 -19.01 -4.17
C GLY A 5 -25.32 -18.77 -2.68
N LYS A 6 -24.55 -19.65 -2.04
CA LYS A 6 -24.21 -19.52 -0.60
C LYS A 6 -23.11 -18.49 -0.34
N ILE A 7 -22.16 -18.31 -1.28
CA ILE A 7 -21.10 -17.30 -1.17
C ILE A 7 -21.68 -15.90 -1.38
N LEU A 8 -22.60 -15.75 -2.35
CA LEU A 8 -23.30 -14.49 -2.60
C LEU A 8 -24.20 -14.10 -1.40
N TYR A 9 -24.87 -15.06 -0.77
CA TYR A 9 -25.68 -14.82 0.42
C TYR A 9 -24.83 -14.41 1.64
N LEU A 10 -23.62 -14.97 1.80
CA LEU A 10 -22.68 -14.59 2.87
C LEU A 10 -22.13 -13.16 2.68
N PHE A 11 -21.88 -12.74 1.45
CA PHE A 11 -21.47 -11.36 1.13
C PHE A 11 -22.61 -10.35 1.36
N ILE A 12 -23.84 -10.68 0.97
CA ILE A 12 -25.01 -9.81 1.18
C ILE A 12 -25.37 -9.70 2.67
N SER A 13 -25.28 -10.80 3.43
CA SER A 13 -25.57 -10.78 4.88
C SER A 13 -24.48 -10.10 5.72
N MET A 14 -23.21 -10.10 5.30
CA MET A 14 -22.18 -9.24 5.93
C MET A 14 -22.35 -7.75 5.58
N ALA A 15 -22.86 -7.41 4.38
CA ALA A 15 -23.10 -6.03 3.97
C ALA A 15 -24.31 -5.39 4.70
N ILE A 16 -25.32 -6.18 5.06
CA ILE A 16 -26.57 -5.68 5.69
C ILE A 16 -26.45 -5.50 7.22
N CYS A 17 -25.52 -6.19 7.90
CA CYS A 17 -25.34 -6.09 9.36
C CYS A 17 -24.47 -4.90 9.84
N CYS A 18 -24.04 -4.01 8.95
CA CYS A 18 -23.10 -2.92 9.26
C CYS A 18 -23.66 -1.50 9.03
N LEU A 19 -24.98 -1.32 8.94
CA LEU A 19 -25.60 0.01 8.99
C LEU A 19 -25.76 0.43 10.47
N PRO A 20 -24.98 1.41 10.99
CA PRO A 20 -25.25 1.92 12.33
C PRO A 20 -26.59 2.68 12.32
N PRO A 21 -27.39 2.58 13.39
CA PRO A 21 -28.62 3.36 13.50
C PRO A 21 -28.29 4.85 13.47
N HIS A 22 -29.18 5.63 12.87
CA HIS A 22 -29.15 7.09 12.82
C HIS A 22 -28.91 7.67 14.22
N ALA A 23 -27.67 8.05 14.51
CA ALA A 23 -27.32 8.81 15.71
C ALA A 23 -27.48 10.29 15.38
N SER A 24 -28.47 10.91 16.01
CA SER A 24 -28.71 12.35 16.07
C SER A 24 -27.40 13.11 16.35
N ALA A 25 -27.14 14.12 15.52
CA ALA A 25 -26.01 15.02 15.65
C ALA A 25 -26.07 15.82 16.96
N SER A 26 -25.31 15.40 17.96
CA SER A 26 -24.79 16.28 19.00
C SER A 26 -23.44 15.77 19.49
N ALA A 27 -22.39 15.93 18.69
CA ALA A 27 -21.02 15.66 19.13
C ALA A 27 -20.49 16.83 19.97
N GLN A 28 -20.99 16.97 21.20
CA GLN A 28 -20.26 17.64 22.27
C GLN A 28 -19.60 16.58 23.12
N SER A 29 -18.41 16.12 22.72
CA SER A 29 -17.49 15.49 23.67
C SER A 29 -16.57 16.60 24.21
N ALA A 30 -16.82 16.96 25.46
CA ALA A 30 -16.05 17.93 26.21
C ALA A 30 -14.89 17.24 26.92
N GLU A 31 -14.09 16.42 26.24
CA GLU A 31 -12.87 15.84 26.83
C GLU A 31 -11.71 15.93 25.84
N ARG A 32 -10.57 16.42 26.35
CA ARG A 32 -9.29 16.76 25.70
C ARG A 32 -9.08 16.07 24.34
N GLY A 33 -9.35 16.79 23.25
CA GLY A 33 -9.28 16.28 21.88
C GLY A 33 -9.48 17.36 20.81
N PHE A 34 -9.81 16.93 19.59
CA PHE A 34 -10.16 17.81 18.48
C PHE A 34 -11.57 18.38 18.66
N ARG A 35 -11.73 19.69 18.52
CA ARG A 35 -13.05 20.35 18.53
C ARG A 35 -13.34 20.93 17.17
N ILE A 36 -14.49 20.61 16.58
CA ILE A 36 -14.89 21.10 15.25
C ILE A 36 -16.08 22.02 15.42
N ASP A 37 -15.97 23.27 14.97
CA ASP A 37 -17.01 24.28 15.10
C ASP A 37 -17.72 24.53 13.77
N MET A 38 -18.79 23.77 13.51
CA MET A 38 -19.51 23.76 12.24
C MET A 38 -20.42 24.98 12.01
N LYS A 39 -20.48 25.95 12.95
CA LYS A 39 -21.48 27.05 12.92
C LYS A 39 -21.50 27.88 11.63
N ASN A 40 -20.36 27.98 10.95
CA ASN A 40 -20.20 28.80 9.75
C ASN A 40 -20.12 27.99 8.45
N THR A 41 -20.38 26.69 8.51
CA THR A 41 -20.40 25.82 7.31
C THR A 41 -21.63 26.08 6.46
N ASP A 42 -21.55 25.79 5.17
CA ASP A 42 -22.70 25.83 4.28
C ASP A 42 -23.72 24.76 4.73
N PRO A 43 -24.98 25.13 5.04
CA PRO A 43 -26.00 24.16 5.47
C PRO A 43 -26.22 23.03 4.46
N GLN A 44 -26.02 23.28 3.16
CA GLN A 44 -26.20 22.27 2.11
C GLN A 44 -25.07 21.23 2.10
N GLU A 45 -23.85 21.63 2.50
CA GLU A 45 -22.67 20.76 2.50
C GLU A 45 -22.31 20.26 3.91
N GLN A 46 -23.07 20.67 4.94
CA GLN A 46 -22.76 20.41 6.35
C GLN A 46 -22.62 18.91 6.66
N PHE A 47 -23.44 18.07 6.01
CA PHE A 47 -23.37 16.62 6.17
C PHE A 47 -22.04 16.06 5.63
N ASP A 48 -21.67 16.40 4.39
CA ASP A 48 -20.46 15.89 3.76
C ASP A 48 -19.20 16.40 4.47
N ILE A 49 -19.20 17.66 4.91
CA ILE A 49 -18.13 18.22 5.74
C ILE A 49 -18.04 17.49 7.08
N ALA A 50 -19.16 17.18 7.73
CA ALA A 50 -19.14 16.43 8.99
C ALA A 50 -18.58 15.00 8.81
N VAL A 51 -18.93 14.32 7.71
CA VAL A 51 -18.38 12.99 7.37
C VAL A 51 -16.87 13.07 7.13
N LEU A 52 -16.41 14.04 6.34
CA LEU A 52 -14.99 14.27 6.08
C LEU A 52 -14.21 14.53 7.37
N MET A 53 -14.71 15.43 8.23
CA MET A 53 -14.05 15.77 9.49
C MET A 53 -14.04 14.59 10.46
N LYS A 54 -15.10 13.77 10.49
CA LYS A 54 -15.15 12.55 11.29
C LYS A 54 -14.08 11.55 10.85
N GLU A 55 -13.92 11.32 9.55
CA GLU A 55 -12.88 10.42 9.04
C GLU A 55 -11.46 10.98 9.21
N LEU A 56 -11.28 12.30 9.10
CA LEU A 56 -10.02 12.98 9.41
C LEU A 56 -9.62 12.76 10.88
N VAL A 57 -10.51 13.07 11.83
CA VAL A 57 -10.28 12.87 13.27
C VAL A 57 -9.97 11.40 13.56
N LYS A 58 -10.81 10.49 13.08
CA LYS A 58 -10.64 9.04 13.30
C LYS A 58 -9.32 8.51 12.75
N THR A 59 -8.89 9.00 11.58
CA THR A 59 -7.64 8.56 10.95
C THR A 59 -6.43 9.12 11.67
N VAL A 60 -6.45 10.39 12.09
CA VAL A 60 -5.37 10.96 12.90
C VAL A 60 -5.25 10.26 14.24
N GLU A 61 -6.37 9.99 14.91
CA GLU A 61 -6.37 9.28 16.21
C GLU A 61 -5.92 7.83 16.11
N LEU A 62 -6.17 7.17 14.98
CA LEU A 62 -5.67 5.84 14.69
C LEU A 62 -4.13 5.82 14.67
N TYR A 63 -3.50 6.77 13.97
CA TYR A 63 -2.05 6.76 13.74
C TYR A 63 -1.23 7.46 14.83
N ALA A 64 -1.78 8.48 15.49
CA ALA A 64 -1.13 9.20 16.59
C ALA A 64 -1.66 8.78 17.98
N LYS A 65 -1.98 7.50 18.16
CA LYS A 65 -2.47 6.95 19.42
C LYS A 65 -1.46 7.15 20.56
N ASN A 66 -1.79 7.95 21.56
CA ASN A 66 -1.03 8.00 22.81
C ASN A 66 -1.57 6.92 23.75
N GLU A 67 -0.73 5.98 24.18
CA GLU A 67 -1.12 5.09 25.28
C GLU A 67 -1.30 5.88 26.58
N LYS A 68 -2.11 5.34 27.49
CA LYS A 68 -2.74 6.01 28.65
C LYS A 68 -1.79 6.82 29.57
N LYS A 69 -0.46 6.66 29.49
CA LYS A 69 0.53 7.45 30.25
C LYS A 69 0.96 8.76 29.56
N ALA A 70 0.73 8.91 28.25
CA ALA A 70 1.05 10.11 27.46
C ALA A 70 -0.17 10.98 27.10
N ALA A 71 -1.37 10.64 27.60
CA ALA A 71 -2.57 11.47 27.46
C ALA A 71 -2.44 12.89 28.07
N THR A 72 -1.37 13.13 28.82
CA THR A 72 -0.95 14.44 29.35
C THR A 72 -0.20 15.32 28.34
N LEU A 73 0.21 14.79 27.18
CA LEU A 73 1.04 15.54 26.21
C LEU A 73 0.26 16.13 25.02
N SER A 74 -0.95 15.65 24.69
CA SER A 74 -1.68 16.14 23.51
C SER A 74 -2.05 17.63 23.63
N ILE A 75 -1.81 18.39 22.57
CA ILE A 75 -2.17 19.80 22.48
C ILE A 75 -3.63 19.92 22.00
N PRO A 76 -4.51 20.65 22.71
CA PRO A 76 -5.87 20.89 22.25
C PRO A 76 -5.89 21.57 20.89
N CYS A 77 -6.72 21.07 19.96
CA CYS A 77 -6.83 21.62 18.62
C CYS A 77 -8.30 21.89 18.27
N LYS A 78 -8.60 23.09 17.77
CA LYS A 78 -9.96 23.51 17.36
C LYS A 78 -9.96 23.89 15.88
N ILE A 79 -10.89 23.33 15.12
CA ILE A 79 -11.11 23.64 13.70
C ILE A 79 -12.29 24.62 13.61
N LEU A 80 -12.06 25.75 12.94
CA LEU A 80 -13.02 26.83 12.73
C LEU A 80 -13.23 27.05 11.23
N PHE A 81 -14.48 27.07 10.78
CA PHE A 81 -14.80 27.40 9.39
C PHE A 81 -14.98 28.92 9.24
N SER A 82 -14.27 29.53 8.29
CA SER A 82 -14.30 30.99 8.07
C SER A 82 -14.65 31.35 6.63
N LYS A 83 -15.63 32.26 6.46
CA LYS A 83 -16.09 32.77 5.17
C LYS A 83 -15.09 33.74 4.53
N ASP A 84 -14.27 34.41 5.34
CA ASP A 84 -13.29 35.40 4.88
C ASP A 84 -12.06 34.75 4.22
N ARG A 85 -11.93 33.42 4.38
CA ARG A 85 -10.81 32.64 3.82
C ARG A 85 -11.26 32.02 2.49
N LYS A 86 -11.01 32.74 1.39
CA LYS A 86 -11.15 32.21 0.02
C LYS A 86 -10.19 31.05 -0.19
N ALA A 87 -10.69 29.86 -0.55
CA ALA A 87 -10.06 28.74 -1.26
C ALA A 87 -8.53 28.46 -1.07
N GLY A 88 -7.95 28.85 0.05
CA GLY A 88 -6.51 28.80 0.32
C GLY A 88 -6.15 27.78 1.40
N LYS A 89 -4.84 27.56 1.57
CA LYS A 89 -4.29 26.67 2.59
C LYS A 89 -4.81 27.09 3.98
N PRO A 90 -5.17 26.11 4.85
CA PRO A 90 -5.69 26.40 6.18
C PRO A 90 -4.62 27.13 6.99
N GLU A 91 -5.03 28.18 7.71
CA GLU A 91 -4.14 28.94 8.57
C GLU A 91 -4.15 28.35 9.98
N THR A 92 -2.97 28.23 10.58
CA THR A 92 -2.79 27.68 11.92
C THR A 92 -2.38 28.79 12.89
N VAL A 93 -3.08 28.91 14.01
CA VAL A 93 -2.77 29.92 15.05
C VAL A 93 -2.63 29.24 16.41
N LEU A 94 -1.55 29.53 17.13
CA LEU A 94 -1.36 29.09 18.51
C LEU A 94 -1.87 30.14 19.48
N LEU A 95 -2.85 29.79 20.29
CA LEU A 95 -3.38 30.65 21.35
C LEU A 95 -2.49 30.61 22.60
N LYS A 96 -2.57 31.66 23.42
CA LYS A 96 -1.83 31.80 24.69
C LYS A 96 -2.05 30.63 25.66
N ASN A 97 -3.22 29.98 25.60
CA ASN A 97 -3.56 28.80 26.40
C ASN A 97 -3.03 27.48 25.80
N ARG A 98 -2.08 27.53 24.85
CA ARG A 98 -1.57 26.38 24.09
C ARG A 98 -2.65 25.60 23.34
N THR A 99 -3.73 26.25 22.93
CA THR A 99 -4.69 25.66 21.98
C THR A 99 -4.30 26.04 20.56
N VAL A 100 -4.26 25.07 19.66
CA VAL A 100 -4.05 25.30 18.23
C VAL A 100 -5.39 25.51 17.54
N LEU A 101 -5.54 26.61 16.81
CA LEU A 101 -6.68 26.86 15.94
C LEU A 101 -6.30 26.57 14.49
N ILE A 102 -7.16 25.84 13.78
CA ILE A 102 -7.07 25.63 12.33
C ILE A 102 -8.25 26.34 11.68
N TYR A 103 -7.99 27.35 10.85
CA TYR A 103 -9.01 28.01 10.05
C TYR A 103 -9.18 27.28 8.72
N ALA A 104 -10.33 26.63 8.54
CA ALA A 104 -10.64 25.80 7.39
C ALA A 104 -11.65 26.48 6.44
N PRO A 105 -11.61 26.18 5.12
CA PRO A 105 -12.61 26.65 4.16
C PRO A 105 -14.02 26.14 4.48
N THR A 106 -15.04 26.97 4.25
CA THR A 106 -16.44 26.60 4.52
C THR A 106 -17.07 25.65 3.49
N ARG A 107 -16.45 25.49 2.32
CA ARG A 107 -16.93 24.64 1.22
C ARG A 107 -16.25 23.27 1.20
N TYR A 108 -17.03 22.21 1.02
CA TYR A 108 -16.58 20.82 0.90
C TYR A 108 -15.54 20.64 -0.21
N SER A 109 -15.79 21.18 -1.40
CA SER A 109 -14.83 21.11 -2.52
C SER A 109 -13.47 21.73 -2.21
N ALA A 110 -13.43 22.82 -1.44
CA ALA A 110 -12.19 23.46 -1.01
C ALA A 110 -11.49 22.68 0.12
N LEU A 111 -12.28 22.03 0.99
CA LEU A 111 -11.79 21.15 2.04
C LEU A 111 -11.15 19.89 1.46
N CYS A 112 -11.75 19.27 0.43
CA CYS A 112 -11.24 18.06 -0.21
C CYS A 112 -9.95 18.26 -1.02
N ARG A 113 -9.48 19.51 -1.21
CA ARG A 113 -8.21 19.76 -1.88
C ARG A 113 -7.07 19.14 -1.08
N TYR A 114 -6.15 18.48 -1.80
CA TYR A 114 -4.99 17.81 -1.21
C TYR A 114 -4.20 18.72 -0.25
N ASP A 115 -3.82 19.92 -0.69
CA ASP A 115 -3.09 20.89 0.13
C ASP A 115 -3.81 21.24 1.44
N THR A 116 -5.14 21.37 1.39
CA THR A 116 -5.95 21.70 2.55
C THR A 116 -5.96 20.54 3.54
N LEU A 117 -6.33 19.32 3.09
CA LEU A 117 -6.37 18.14 3.96
C LEU A 117 -4.99 17.76 4.48
N SER A 118 -3.96 17.88 3.65
CA SER A 118 -2.57 17.56 4.04
C SER A 118 -2.12 18.48 5.17
N ALA A 119 -2.32 19.79 5.04
CA ALA A 119 -1.99 20.74 6.09
C ALA A 119 -2.80 20.50 7.38
N MET A 120 -4.11 20.24 7.27
CA MET A 120 -4.94 19.92 8.44
C MET A 120 -4.46 18.64 9.13
N ALA A 121 -4.22 17.56 8.37
CA ALA A 121 -3.74 16.29 8.87
C ALA A 121 -2.38 16.44 9.58
N SER A 122 -1.44 17.19 8.99
CA SER A 122 -0.13 17.46 9.58
C SER A 122 -0.22 18.14 10.94
N VAL A 123 -0.99 19.23 11.03
CA VAL A 123 -1.18 19.97 12.28
C VAL A 123 -1.85 19.09 13.33
N MET A 124 -2.88 18.33 12.93
CA MET A 124 -3.60 17.45 13.82
C MET A 124 -2.72 16.30 14.35
N LEU A 125 -1.89 15.68 13.51
CA LEU A 125 -0.93 14.65 13.90
C LEU A 125 0.08 15.20 14.92
N LEU A 126 0.69 16.35 14.65
CA LEU A 126 1.61 17.02 15.59
C LEU A 126 0.95 17.30 16.94
N CYS A 127 -0.26 17.88 16.93
CA CYS A 127 -1.00 18.19 18.15
C CYS A 127 -1.28 16.92 18.97
N LYS A 128 -1.63 15.82 18.32
CA LYS A 128 -1.85 14.53 19.01
C LYS A 128 -0.55 13.95 19.57
N CYS A 129 0.57 14.09 18.88
CA CYS A 129 1.89 13.74 19.42
C CYS A 129 2.41 14.73 20.48
N GLY A 130 1.66 15.79 20.81
CA GLY A 130 2.05 16.78 21.81
C GLY A 130 3.07 17.82 21.32
N ILE A 131 3.21 17.95 20.01
CA ILE A 131 4.18 18.83 19.36
C ILE A 131 3.46 20.07 18.86
N THR A 132 4.00 21.24 19.20
CA THR A 132 3.44 22.50 18.72
C THR A 132 3.82 22.68 17.25
N PRO A 133 2.85 22.87 16.34
CA PRO A 133 3.15 23.09 14.93
C PRO A 133 3.90 24.42 14.75
N ASP A 134 4.93 24.41 13.91
CA ASP A 134 5.58 25.65 13.47
C ASP A 134 4.66 26.37 12.49
N ILE A 135 4.16 27.54 12.92
CA ILE A 135 3.21 28.37 12.17
C ILE A 135 3.89 29.05 10.97
N SER A 136 5.21 29.25 11.05
CA SER A 136 5.98 29.94 10.00
C SER A 136 6.36 29.03 8.82
N ASP A 137 6.47 27.73 9.07
CA ASP A 137 7.04 26.74 8.13
C ASP A 137 6.06 25.60 7.79
N ASN A 138 4.76 25.79 8.09
CA ASN A 138 3.67 24.85 7.76
C ASN A 138 3.91 23.39 8.18
N ALA A 139 4.30 23.19 9.45
CA ALA A 139 4.22 21.91 10.17
C ALA A 139 4.99 20.71 9.52
N PRO A 140 6.26 20.47 9.89
CA PRO A 140 7.14 19.52 9.20
C PRO A 140 6.91 18.10 9.73
N ILE A 141 5.79 17.48 9.36
CA ILE A 141 5.78 16.02 9.24
C ILE A 141 6.24 15.65 7.82
N PRO A 142 6.89 14.50 7.62
CA PRO A 142 7.24 14.04 6.29
C PRO A 142 6.01 14.03 5.38
N GLU A 143 6.14 14.61 4.19
CA GLU A 143 5.00 14.79 3.27
C GLU A 143 4.35 13.45 2.88
N TRP A 144 5.13 12.38 2.79
CA TRP A 144 4.58 11.04 2.53
C TRP A 144 3.58 10.61 3.61
N MET A 145 3.74 11.03 4.87
CA MET A 145 2.82 10.68 5.96
C MET A 145 1.49 11.42 5.83
N SER A 146 1.54 12.74 5.60
CA SER A 146 0.30 13.51 5.40
C SER A 146 -0.40 13.03 4.13
N THR A 147 0.34 12.75 3.06
CA THR A 147 -0.17 12.14 1.82
C THR A 147 -0.93 10.85 2.09
N ALA A 148 -0.34 9.93 2.85
CA ALA A 148 -0.94 8.67 3.21
C ALA A 148 -2.27 8.85 3.97
N VAL A 149 -2.30 9.77 4.94
CA VAL A 149 -3.51 10.09 5.70
C VAL A 149 -4.59 10.67 4.81
N VAL A 150 -4.24 11.63 3.94
CA VAL A 150 -5.18 12.24 3.00
C VAL A 150 -5.77 11.18 2.05
N LYS A 151 -4.92 10.36 1.44
CA LYS A 151 -5.35 9.27 0.55
C LYS A 151 -6.34 8.34 1.24
N LYS A 152 -6.05 7.95 2.48
CA LYS A 152 -6.92 7.08 3.28
C LYS A 152 -8.27 7.70 3.58
N ILE A 153 -8.31 9.00 3.92
CA ILE A 153 -9.56 9.72 4.19
C ILE A 153 -10.39 9.81 2.92
N LEU A 154 -9.80 10.26 1.81
CA LEU A 154 -10.49 10.40 0.54
C LEU A 154 -11.06 9.06 0.04
N ARG A 155 -10.30 7.97 0.21
CA ARG A 155 -10.78 6.63 -0.11
C ARG A 155 -11.96 6.16 0.74
N ARG A 156 -12.01 6.54 2.02
CA ARG A 156 -13.09 6.12 2.94
C ARG A 156 -14.39 6.88 2.77
N ILE A 157 -14.31 8.12 2.31
CA ILE A 157 -15.49 8.95 2.02
C ILE A 157 -16.02 8.70 0.60
N ASP A 158 -15.20 8.09 -0.27
CA ASP A 158 -15.61 7.70 -1.61
C ASP A 158 -16.65 6.57 -1.54
N LYS A 159 -17.86 6.89 -1.99
CA LYS A 159 -19.02 5.97 -1.97
C LYS A 159 -18.90 4.86 -3.01
N SER A 160 -17.97 4.96 -3.95
CA SER A 160 -17.73 3.95 -4.98
C SER A 160 -16.88 2.77 -4.49
N VAL A 161 -16.25 2.89 -3.32
CA VAL A 161 -15.33 1.87 -2.79
C VAL A 161 -16.05 0.87 -1.90
N ILE A 162 -15.85 -0.42 -2.16
CA ILE A 162 -16.39 -1.49 -1.32
C ILE A 162 -15.64 -1.51 0.02
N PRO A 163 -16.34 -1.40 1.17
CA PRO A 163 -15.70 -1.44 2.49
C PRO A 163 -14.84 -2.69 2.68
N GLY A 164 -13.59 -2.50 3.11
CA GLY A 164 -12.66 -3.59 3.40
C GLY A 164 -11.92 -4.16 2.19
N ILE A 165 -12.23 -3.73 0.96
CA ILE A 165 -11.47 -4.07 -0.24
C ILE A 165 -10.65 -2.84 -0.64
N TYR A 166 -9.33 -3.02 -0.67
CA TYR A 166 -8.39 -1.96 -1.04
C TYR A 166 -7.77 -2.27 -2.40
N ILE A 167 -7.96 -1.37 -3.35
CA ILE A 167 -7.44 -1.48 -4.71
C ILE A 167 -6.38 -0.40 -4.88
N TYR A 168 -5.14 -0.83 -5.12
CA TYR A 168 -3.99 0.03 -5.42
C TYR A 168 -3.58 -0.15 -6.87
N SER A 169 -4.39 0.38 -7.78
CA SER A 169 -4.27 0.15 -9.23
C SER A 169 -2.95 0.66 -9.83
N GLY A 170 -2.44 1.80 -9.36
CA GLY A 170 -1.18 2.35 -9.85
C GLY A 170 0.01 1.51 -9.40
N ILE A 171 0.01 1.09 -8.13
CA ILE A 171 1.04 0.19 -7.61
C ILE A 171 0.94 -1.20 -8.24
N HIS A 172 -0.26 -1.70 -8.52
CA HIS A 172 -0.47 -2.96 -9.24
C HIS A 172 0.19 -2.93 -10.62
N ALA A 173 -0.11 -1.92 -11.44
CA ALA A 173 0.52 -1.76 -12.75
C ALA A 173 2.06 -1.65 -12.64
N MET A 174 2.56 -0.90 -11.66
CA MET A 174 4.01 -0.78 -11.43
C MET A 174 4.66 -2.11 -11.03
N VAL A 175 4.04 -2.86 -10.11
CA VAL A 175 4.55 -4.15 -9.63
C VAL A 175 4.55 -5.19 -10.76
N LEU A 176 3.55 -5.20 -11.64
CA LEU A 176 3.54 -6.07 -12.81
C LEU A 176 4.68 -5.72 -13.79
N ALA A 177 4.93 -4.43 -14.02
CA ALA A 177 5.99 -3.96 -14.89
C ALA A 177 7.40 -4.16 -14.32
N ASN A 178 7.56 -4.07 -13.00
CA ASN A 178 8.84 -4.24 -12.32
C ASN A 178 8.68 -4.83 -10.90
N PRO A 179 8.57 -6.17 -10.77
CA PRO A 179 8.20 -6.86 -9.52
C PRO A 179 9.18 -6.72 -8.35
N GLY A 180 10.38 -6.17 -8.58
CA GLY A 180 11.44 -6.00 -7.59
C GLY A 180 11.80 -4.54 -7.28
N LYS A 181 11.17 -3.57 -7.94
CA LYS A 181 11.50 -2.15 -7.73
C LYS A 181 10.96 -1.67 -6.38
N SER A 182 11.87 -1.32 -5.48
CA SER A 182 11.54 -0.49 -4.31
C SER A 182 11.30 0.95 -4.76
N MET A 183 10.31 1.61 -4.17
CA MET A 183 10.12 3.07 -4.25
C MET A 183 10.53 3.78 -2.96
N PHE A 184 11.20 3.08 -2.03
CA PHE A 184 11.39 3.57 -0.68
C PHE A 184 12.18 4.89 -0.62
N SER A 185 13.34 4.94 -1.30
CA SER A 185 14.17 6.15 -1.29
C SER A 185 13.48 7.30 -2.02
N GLU A 186 12.81 7.01 -3.13
CA GLU A 186 12.05 8.01 -3.88
C GLU A 186 10.89 8.59 -3.05
N LEU A 187 10.17 7.76 -2.28
CA LEU A 187 9.10 8.24 -1.40
C LEU A 187 9.61 9.12 -0.26
N MET A 188 10.78 8.79 0.29
CA MET A 188 11.36 9.53 1.42
C MET A 188 11.97 10.86 1.00
N ASN A 189 12.53 10.93 -0.22
CA ASN A 189 13.34 12.06 -0.68
C ASN A 189 12.69 12.91 -1.77
N HIS A 190 11.64 12.42 -2.45
CA HIS A 190 10.96 13.12 -3.55
C HIS A 190 9.45 13.15 -3.34
N SER A 191 8.96 14.26 -2.80
CA SER A 191 7.54 14.53 -2.77
C SER A 191 6.98 14.87 -4.14
N LEU A 192 5.82 14.29 -4.48
CA LEU A 192 5.04 14.66 -5.65
C LEU A 192 3.79 15.45 -5.24
N LYS A 193 3.30 16.27 -6.15
CA LYS A 193 2.10 17.12 -5.98
C LYS A 193 1.01 16.72 -6.98
N PRO A 194 -0.25 17.12 -6.75
CA PRO A 194 -1.35 16.82 -7.66
C PRO A 194 -1.09 17.17 -9.14
N GLU A 195 -0.29 18.21 -9.40
CA GLU A 195 0.08 18.65 -10.75
C GLU A 195 0.93 17.61 -11.51
N ASP A 196 1.59 16.70 -10.81
CA ASP A 196 2.40 15.62 -11.39
C ASP A 196 1.53 14.50 -12.02
N GLY A 197 0.21 14.54 -11.84
CA GLY A 197 -0.75 13.63 -12.50
C GLY A 197 -0.64 12.18 -12.02
N GLU A 198 -0.57 11.21 -12.93
CA GLU A 198 -0.58 9.79 -12.57
C GLU A 198 0.60 9.36 -11.68
N ALA A 199 1.74 10.04 -11.79
CA ALA A 199 2.87 9.79 -10.89
C ALA A 199 2.49 10.11 -9.43
N PHE A 200 1.70 11.17 -9.20
CA PHE A 200 1.16 11.50 -7.89
C PHE A 200 0.17 10.45 -7.40
N ASN A 201 -0.65 9.87 -8.27
CA ASN A 201 -1.55 8.78 -7.88
C ASN A 201 -0.78 7.57 -7.35
N VAL A 202 0.24 7.11 -8.07
CA VAL A 202 1.13 6.02 -7.64
C VAL A 202 1.82 6.38 -6.33
N TYR A 203 2.36 7.60 -6.22
CA TYR A 203 2.98 8.11 -4.99
C TYR A 203 2.01 8.04 -3.80
N THR A 204 0.77 8.52 -3.95
CA THR A 204 -0.22 8.51 -2.85
C THR A 204 -0.59 7.09 -2.40
N GLU A 205 -0.71 6.15 -3.33
CA GLU A 205 -0.95 4.73 -3.04
C GLU A 205 0.24 4.12 -2.29
N ALA A 206 1.47 4.38 -2.72
CA ALA A 206 2.67 3.89 -2.06
C ALA A 206 2.84 4.48 -0.65
N CYS A 207 2.56 5.77 -0.46
CA CYS A 207 2.54 6.42 0.85
C CYS A 207 1.53 5.74 1.79
N GLU A 208 0.32 5.46 1.31
CA GLU A 208 -0.71 4.78 2.10
C GLU A 208 -0.27 3.36 2.51
N ILE A 209 0.29 2.58 1.57
CA ILE A 209 0.82 1.24 1.85
C ILE A 209 1.95 1.32 2.88
N LEU A 210 2.86 2.28 2.76
CA LEU A 210 3.95 2.48 3.71
C LEU A 210 3.42 2.77 5.11
N LEU A 211 2.48 3.70 5.25
CA LEU A 211 1.89 4.06 6.55
C LEU A 211 1.11 2.87 7.16
N GLU A 212 0.32 2.14 6.38
CA GLU A 212 -0.38 0.93 6.83
C GLU A 212 0.61 -0.15 7.28
N SER A 213 1.71 -0.32 6.55
CA SER A 213 2.76 -1.30 6.88
C SER A 213 3.49 -0.92 8.17
N CYS A 214 3.80 0.36 8.37
CA CYS A 214 4.35 0.87 9.63
C CYS A 214 3.40 0.65 10.81
N PHE A 215 2.10 0.87 10.59
CA PHE A 215 1.08 0.74 11.63
C PHE A 215 0.95 -0.69 12.18
N ARG A 216 1.22 -1.71 11.36
CA ARG A 216 1.28 -3.11 11.84
C ARG A 216 2.38 -3.36 12.86
N TYR A 217 3.44 -2.54 12.88
CA TYR A 217 4.47 -2.59 13.92
C TYR A 217 4.07 -1.77 15.16
N SER A 218 3.24 -0.74 15.00
CA SER A 218 2.70 0.07 16.12
C SER A 218 1.81 -0.72 17.07
N SER A 219 1.24 -1.86 16.67
CA SER A 219 0.46 -2.73 17.57
C SER A 219 1.32 -3.60 18.48
N LYS A 220 2.62 -3.76 18.20
CA LYS A 220 3.53 -4.62 18.95
C LYS A 220 4.35 -3.88 20.03
N LYS A 221 4.49 -2.56 19.92
CA LYS A 221 5.22 -1.70 20.86
C LYS A 221 4.65 -0.28 20.89
N ASP A 222 5.03 0.48 21.92
CA ASP A 222 4.73 1.91 22.08
C ASP A 222 4.83 2.66 20.74
N ASN A 223 3.84 3.52 20.49
CA ASN A 223 3.49 4.08 19.17
C ASN A 223 4.69 4.60 18.35
N ILE A 224 5.22 3.71 17.50
CA ILE A 224 6.36 3.97 16.61
C ILE A 224 6.11 5.08 15.59
N ILE A 225 4.85 5.28 15.18
CA ILE A 225 4.47 6.37 14.26
C ILE A 225 4.59 7.71 15.00
N SER A 226 4.11 7.80 16.24
CA SER A 226 4.31 9.01 17.06
C SER A 226 5.79 9.32 17.31
N GLN A 227 6.63 8.30 17.51
CA GLN A 227 8.08 8.49 17.64
C GLN A 227 8.71 9.03 16.35
N MET A 228 8.31 8.50 15.20
CA MET A 228 8.78 8.96 13.89
C MET A 228 8.35 10.41 13.61
N ILE A 229 7.10 10.77 13.93
CA ILE A 229 6.60 12.15 13.88
C ILE A 229 7.43 13.06 14.79
N TYR A 230 7.73 12.61 16.01
CA TYR A 230 8.54 13.36 16.96
C TYR A 230 9.96 13.62 16.45
N PHE A 231 10.67 12.60 15.97
CA PHE A 231 12.02 12.78 15.43
C PHE A 231 12.04 13.69 14.19
N SER A 232 11.07 13.52 13.30
CA SER A 232 10.95 14.36 12.09
C SER A 232 10.67 15.83 12.44
N ALA A 233 9.77 16.07 13.40
CA ALA A 233 9.38 17.41 13.80
C ALA A 233 10.48 18.19 14.53
N GLN A 234 11.45 17.51 15.14
CA GLN A 234 12.60 18.16 15.78
C GLN A 234 13.61 18.76 14.77
N LYS A 235 13.44 18.54 13.46
CA LYS A 235 14.36 18.99 12.39
C LYS A 235 15.83 18.56 12.61
N LYS A 236 16.07 17.53 13.43
CA LYS A 236 17.42 17.03 13.76
C LYS A 236 17.92 15.92 12.83
N CYS A 237 17.01 15.32 12.08
CA CYS A 237 17.28 14.21 11.17
C CYS A 237 16.37 14.33 9.94
N ALA A 238 16.84 13.83 8.79
CA ALA A 238 16.02 13.77 7.59
C ALA A 238 14.88 12.74 7.76
N PRO A 239 13.76 12.83 7.01
CA PRO A 239 12.66 11.88 7.10
C PRO A 239 13.07 10.41 6.97
N GLU A 240 14.00 10.11 6.04
CA GLU A 240 14.53 8.76 5.85
C GLU A 240 15.30 8.27 7.09
N GLU A 241 16.08 9.15 7.72
CA GLU A 241 16.85 8.85 8.93
C GLU A 241 15.92 8.63 10.12
N ALA A 242 14.90 9.48 10.29
CA ALA A 242 13.86 9.30 11.30
C ALA A 242 13.14 7.94 11.14
N PHE A 243 12.88 7.52 9.89
CA PHE A 243 12.33 6.20 9.61
C PHE A 243 13.29 5.09 10.03
N LYS A 244 14.57 5.17 9.62
CA LYS A 244 15.60 4.15 9.94
C LYS A 244 15.78 3.98 11.47
N MET A 245 15.84 5.09 12.20
CA MET A 245 15.96 5.11 13.66
C MET A 245 14.72 4.58 14.40
N THR A 246 13.57 4.53 13.73
CA THR A 246 12.31 4.02 14.30
C THR A 246 11.93 2.70 13.64
N VAL A 247 11.04 2.72 12.64
CA VAL A 247 10.48 1.54 11.96
C VAL A 247 11.56 0.69 11.32
N GLY A 248 12.59 1.32 10.72
CA GLY A 248 13.69 0.61 10.08
C GLY A 248 14.41 -0.34 11.03
N THR A 249 14.68 0.09 12.26
CA THR A 249 15.32 -0.76 13.28
C THR A 249 14.49 -2.01 13.58
N PHE A 250 13.15 -1.89 13.62
CA PHE A 250 12.26 -3.04 13.81
C PHE A 250 12.24 -3.95 12.60
N ILE A 251 12.18 -3.39 11.39
CA ILE A 251 12.27 -4.16 10.15
C ILE A 251 13.57 -4.97 10.14
N ILE A 252 14.69 -4.35 10.49
CA ILE A 252 16.00 -5.01 10.50
C ILE A 252 16.08 -6.12 11.56
N GLN A 253 15.48 -5.91 12.74
CA GLN A 253 15.47 -6.87 13.85
C GLN A 253 14.48 -8.02 13.66
N GLU A 254 13.22 -7.74 13.25
CA GLU A 254 12.16 -8.74 13.09
C GLU A 254 12.19 -9.46 11.74
N ASN A 255 12.60 -8.81 10.63
CA ASN A 255 12.60 -9.42 9.29
C ASN A 255 13.88 -10.19 8.96
N ALA A 256 14.53 -10.83 9.93
CA ALA A 256 15.73 -11.61 9.67
C ALA A 256 15.55 -12.82 8.73
N ALA A 257 14.32 -13.12 8.31
CA ALA A 257 13.97 -14.25 7.46
C ALA A 257 13.10 -13.94 6.23
N PHE A 258 12.66 -12.69 6.01
CA PHE A 258 11.60 -12.41 5.02
C PHE A 258 12.10 -11.59 3.83
N GLY A 259 12.19 -12.24 2.67
CA GLY A 259 12.48 -11.58 1.38
C GLY A 259 13.97 -11.47 1.03
N LEU A 260 14.85 -12.11 1.80
CA LEU A 260 16.20 -12.39 1.30
C LEU A 260 16.07 -13.31 0.07
N PRO A 261 16.86 -13.08 -0.99
CA PRO A 261 17.08 -14.11 -1.99
C PRO A 261 17.39 -15.43 -1.27
N PRO A 262 16.86 -16.57 -1.73
CA PRO A 262 17.12 -17.87 -1.13
C PRO A 262 18.61 -17.98 -0.76
N GLY A 263 18.89 -18.44 0.46
CA GLY A 263 20.24 -18.75 0.92
C GLY A 263 21.20 -17.60 1.27
N ARG A 264 20.85 -16.31 1.11
CA ARG A 264 21.64 -15.22 1.73
C ARG A 264 21.34 -15.06 3.22
N GLU A 265 22.36 -14.78 4.02
CA GLU A 265 22.16 -14.46 5.44
C GLU A 265 21.79 -12.98 5.61
N ASN A 266 20.86 -12.67 6.53
CA ASN A 266 20.47 -11.29 6.84
C ASN A 266 21.66 -10.40 7.25
N ARG A 267 22.78 -10.99 7.69
CA ARG A 267 24.00 -10.26 8.09
C ARG A 267 24.78 -9.66 6.92
N GLU A 268 24.53 -10.12 5.69
CA GLU A 268 25.30 -9.74 4.48
C GLU A 268 24.69 -8.56 3.71
N LEU A 269 23.50 -8.09 4.10
CA LEU A 269 22.84 -6.94 3.47
C LEU A 269 23.03 -5.66 4.30
N THR A 270 23.23 -4.54 3.61
CA THR A 270 23.14 -3.21 4.22
C THR A 270 21.72 -2.95 4.73
N GLU A 271 21.58 -2.12 5.76
CA GLU A 271 20.29 -1.75 6.34
C GLU A 271 19.33 -1.18 5.29
N ASP A 272 19.83 -0.29 4.43
CA ASP A 272 19.07 0.33 3.34
C ASP A 272 18.50 -0.69 2.36
N LYS A 273 19.29 -1.73 2.05
CA LYS A 273 18.87 -2.80 1.15
C LYS A 273 17.79 -3.67 1.81
N LYS A 274 17.88 -3.92 3.12
CA LYS A 274 16.83 -4.65 3.86
C LYS A 274 15.52 -3.88 3.86
N ILE A 275 15.56 -2.58 4.14
CA ILE A 275 14.37 -1.73 4.15
C ILE A 275 13.76 -1.66 2.74
N SER A 276 14.58 -1.50 1.71
CA SER A 276 14.12 -1.46 0.32
C SER A 276 13.47 -2.78 -0.12
N LEU A 277 14.07 -3.93 0.21
CA LEU A 277 13.49 -5.24 -0.10
C LEU A 277 12.19 -5.49 0.66
N TRP A 278 12.16 -5.11 1.96
CA TRP A 278 10.95 -5.17 2.75
C TRP A 278 9.84 -4.34 2.11
N PHE A 279 10.12 -3.09 1.74
CA PHE A 279 9.09 -2.21 1.20
C PHE A 279 8.61 -2.66 -0.19
N ALA A 280 9.50 -3.14 -1.06
CA ALA A 280 9.12 -3.75 -2.33
C ALA A 280 8.17 -4.95 -2.13
N LYS A 281 8.42 -5.78 -1.10
CA LYS A 281 7.53 -6.87 -0.72
C LYS A 281 6.17 -6.36 -0.23
N GLU A 282 6.14 -5.29 0.56
CA GLU A 282 4.88 -4.69 1.05
C GLU A 282 4.04 -4.13 -0.10
N LEU A 283 4.67 -3.41 -1.02
CA LEU A 283 4.02 -2.93 -2.25
C LEU A 283 3.42 -4.09 -3.04
N ARG A 284 4.21 -5.15 -3.26
CA ARG A 284 3.75 -6.34 -3.99
C ARG A 284 2.58 -7.03 -3.28
N THR A 285 2.65 -7.19 -1.95
CA THR A 285 1.62 -7.89 -1.16
C THR A 285 0.32 -7.10 -1.12
N ALA A 286 0.39 -5.77 -1.06
CA ALA A 286 -0.79 -4.92 -1.09
C ALA A 286 -1.43 -4.88 -2.49
N ALA A 287 -0.59 -4.85 -3.54
CA ALA A 287 -1.05 -4.70 -4.91
C ALA A 287 -1.52 -6.00 -5.55
N LEU A 288 -0.78 -7.11 -5.38
CA LEU A 288 -1.15 -8.42 -5.90
C LEU A 288 -1.91 -9.20 -4.83
N ASN A 289 -3.19 -9.42 -5.07
CA ASN A 289 -4.05 -10.15 -4.15
C ASN A 289 -5.12 -10.93 -4.91
N TYR A 290 -5.99 -11.64 -4.19
CA TYR A 290 -7.05 -12.45 -4.82
C TYR A 290 -7.97 -11.67 -5.76
N PHE A 291 -8.23 -10.39 -5.48
CA PHE A 291 -9.07 -9.53 -6.32
C PHE A 291 -8.30 -8.88 -7.48
N LEU A 292 -6.99 -8.71 -7.33
CA LEU A 292 -6.10 -8.17 -8.35
C LEU A 292 -4.89 -9.10 -8.52
N PRO A 293 -5.08 -10.30 -9.08
CA PRO A 293 -3.99 -11.23 -9.27
C PRO A 293 -3.01 -10.70 -10.33
N ALA A 294 -1.84 -11.32 -10.40
CA ALA A 294 -0.94 -11.16 -11.53
C ALA A 294 -1.58 -11.70 -12.82
N ASP A 295 -1.34 -11.04 -13.94
CA ASP A 295 -1.65 -11.60 -15.25
C ASP A 295 -0.75 -12.81 -15.56
N ALA A 296 -1.13 -13.60 -16.57
CA ALA A 296 -0.38 -14.79 -16.94
C ALA A 296 1.10 -14.49 -17.22
N SER A 297 1.43 -13.42 -17.94
CA SER A 297 2.81 -13.11 -18.31
C SER A 297 3.65 -12.73 -17.07
N SER A 298 3.11 -11.90 -16.18
CA SER A 298 3.77 -11.58 -14.92
C SER A 298 3.90 -12.80 -14.01
N ALA A 299 2.88 -13.66 -13.94
CA ALA A 299 2.94 -14.89 -13.16
C ALA A 299 4.04 -15.85 -13.67
N GLU A 300 4.17 -15.99 -15.00
CA GLU A 300 5.24 -16.75 -15.64
C GLU A 300 6.62 -16.20 -15.29
N ASN A 301 6.82 -14.89 -15.43
CA ASN A 301 8.09 -14.23 -15.13
C ASN A 301 8.51 -14.42 -13.66
N ILE A 302 7.54 -14.27 -12.74
CA ILE A 302 7.76 -14.46 -11.30
C ILE A 302 8.09 -15.93 -11.00
N PHE A 303 7.35 -16.87 -11.61
CA PHE A 303 7.59 -18.30 -11.42
C PHE A 303 8.97 -18.72 -11.92
N ASN A 304 9.32 -18.35 -13.16
CA ASN A 304 10.64 -18.62 -13.75
C ASN A 304 11.78 -18.01 -12.94
N SER A 305 11.58 -16.83 -12.35
CA SER A 305 12.55 -16.21 -11.45
C SER A 305 12.78 -17.06 -10.19
N ALA A 306 11.72 -17.66 -9.64
CA ALA A 306 11.82 -18.53 -8.46
C ALA A 306 12.44 -19.90 -8.73
N LEU A 307 12.49 -20.33 -9.99
CA LEU A 307 13.24 -21.52 -10.39
C LEU A 307 14.77 -21.31 -10.33
N ASN A 308 15.24 -20.07 -10.21
CA ASN A 308 16.65 -19.77 -9.96
C ASN A 308 16.88 -19.61 -8.46
N VAL A 309 17.68 -20.51 -7.89
CA VAL A 309 17.91 -20.63 -6.45
C VAL A 309 19.32 -20.16 -6.13
N ASP A 310 19.40 -19.02 -5.44
CA ASP A 310 20.63 -18.58 -4.80
C ASP A 310 20.90 -19.40 -3.52
N TYR A 311 22.16 -19.67 -3.22
CA TYR A 311 22.56 -20.34 -1.97
C TYR A 311 24.01 -20.07 -1.58
N MET A 312 24.33 -20.30 -0.31
CA MET A 312 25.71 -20.22 0.20
C MET A 312 26.32 -21.61 0.27
N GLU A 313 27.45 -21.81 -0.41
CA GLU A 313 28.20 -23.05 -0.38
C GLU A 313 28.99 -23.18 0.94
N LYS A 314 29.02 -24.38 1.53
CA LYS A 314 29.86 -24.70 2.70
C LYS A 314 31.32 -24.40 2.39
N ALA A 315 32.03 -23.83 3.35
CA ALA A 315 33.48 -23.72 3.27
C ALA A 315 34.10 -25.12 3.15
N LYS A 316 35.07 -25.29 2.24
CA LYS A 316 35.73 -26.58 2.00
C LYS A 316 36.69 -26.98 3.13
N ASP A 317 37.16 -26.01 3.92
CA ASP A 317 38.04 -26.18 5.08
C ASP A 317 37.49 -25.38 6.27
N GLU A 318 37.65 -25.91 7.49
CA GLU A 318 37.28 -25.22 8.74
C GLU A 318 38.05 -23.91 8.96
N ASN A 319 39.21 -23.76 8.29
CA ASN A 319 40.05 -22.56 8.32
C ASN A 319 39.82 -21.61 7.12
N ALA A 320 38.98 -21.99 6.14
CA ALA A 320 38.65 -21.12 5.02
C ALA A 320 37.56 -20.13 5.45
N SER A 321 37.97 -18.87 5.65
CA SER A 321 37.02 -17.77 5.82
C SER A 321 36.24 -17.56 4.53
N GLU A 322 34.93 -17.48 4.68
CA GLU A 322 33.91 -17.10 3.69
C GLU A 322 33.30 -18.23 2.85
N ALA A 323 32.04 -18.54 3.22
CA ALA A 323 31.09 -19.23 2.35
C ALA A 323 30.90 -18.42 1.07
N LYS A 324 30.83 -19.09 -0.09
CA LYS A 324 30.71 -18.43 -1.40
C LYS A 324 29.26 -18.44 -1.88
N PRO A 325 28.72 -17.31 -2.36
CA PRO A 325 27.41 -17.28 -3.00
C PRO A 325 27.46 -18.03 -4.34
N LYS A 326 26.47 -18.87 -4.57
CA LYS A 326 26.23 -19.61 -5.81
C LYS A 326 24.77 -19.53 -6.20
N THR A 327 24.50 -19.79 -7.47
CA THR A 327 23.14 -19.89 -8.02
C THR A 327 23.03 -21.19 -8.79
N CYS A 328 21.90 -21.88 -8.67
CA CYS A 328 21.57 -23.06 -9.44
C CYS A 328 20.09 -23.05 -9.83
N SER A 329 19.68 -23.92 -10.77
CA SER A 329 18.25 -24.14 -11.01
C SER A 329 17.63 -24.96 -9.88
N LEU A 330 16.33 -24.83 -9.68
CA LEU A 330 15.56 -25.60 -8.69
C LEU A 330 15.72 -27.11 -8.91
N SER A 331 15.69 -27.55 -10.17
CA SER A 331 15.95 -28.94 -10.57
C SER A 331 17.35 -29.46 -10.20
N GLN A 332 18.35 -28.58 -10.01
CA GLN A 332 19.70 -28.97 -9.58
C GLN A 332 19.85 -28.97 -8.05
N LEU A 333 18.84 -28.52 -7.32
CA LEU A 333 18.91 -28.31 -5.88
C LEU A 333 19.23 -29.62 -5.15
N GLY A 334 18.57 -30.72 -5.54
CA GLY A 334 18.79 -32.05 -4.95
C GLY A 334 20.25 -32.51 -5.02
N LYS A 335 20.92 -32.31 -6.16
CA LYS A 335 22.33 -32.65 -6.36
C LYS A 335 23.27 -31.76 -5.54
N ASN A 336 22.88 -30.51 -5.34
CA ASN A 336 23.68 -29.53 -4.61
C ASN A 336 23.48 -29.58 -3.08
N MET A 337 22.42 -30.23 -2.57
CA MET A 337 22.00 -30.20 -1.16
C MET A 337 23.14 -30.38 -0.14
N LYS A 338 24.06 -31.33 -0.38
CA LYS A 338 25.18 -31.62 0.54
C LYS A 338 26.16 -30.45 0.68
N SER A 339 26.32 -29.66 -0.39
CA SER A 339 27.21 -28.50 -0.47
C SER A 339 26.61 -27.23 0.13
N ILE A 340 25.30 -27.20 0.41
CA ILE A 340 24.59 -26.01 0.90
C ILE A 340 24.83 -25.83 2.40
N LYS A 341 25.23 -24.63 2.84
CA LYS A 341 25.52 -24.33 4.26
C LYS A 341 24.32 -24.59 5.17
N ASN A 342 23.14 -24.06 4.81
CA ASN A 342 21.91 -24.14 5.60
C ASN A 342 20.72 -24.62 4.74
N PRO A 343 20.66 -25.92 4.39
CA PRO A 343 19.68 -26.45 3.43
C PRO A 343 18.23 -26.30 3.89
N ASN A 344 17.93 -26.53 5.17
CA ASN A 344 16.56 -26.43 5.69
C ASN A 344 16.02 -24.99 5.67
N ILE A 345 16.88 -24.01 5.91
CA ILE A 345 16.51 -22.59 5.83
C ILE A 345 16.20 -22.23 4.38
N LEU A 346 17.06 -22.68 3.45
CA LEU A 346 16.86 -22.48 2.01
C LEU A 346 15.52 -23.07 1.53
N LEU A 347 15.27 -24.35 1.80
CA LEU A 347 14.05 -25.04 1.39
C LEU A 347 12.79 -24.40 1.97
N THR A 348 12.84 -23.98 3.24
CA THR A 348 11.72 -23.25 3.88
C THR A 348 11.50 -21.88 3.24
N GLY A 349 12.57 -21.18 2.85
CA GLY A 349 12.49 -19.93 2.11
C GLY A 349 11.82 -20.10 0.74
N ILE A 350 12.20 -21.14 -0.01
CA ILE A 350 11.60 -21.45 -1.32
C ILE A 350 10.12 -21.84 -1.17
N GLN A 351 9.78 -22.69 -0.19
CA GLN A 351 8.38 -23.04 0.09
C GLN A 351 7.54 -21.79 0.44
N THR A 352 8.10 -20.90 1.25
CA THR A 352 7.44 -19.64 1.61
C THR A 352 7.23 -18.75 0.36
N LEU A 353 8.16 -18.77 -0.58
CA LEU A 353 8.05 -18.04 -1.85
C LEU A 353 6.89 -18.58 -2.69
N PHE A 354 6.77 -19.89 -2.87
CA PHE A 354 5.64 -20.50 -3.59
C PHE A 354 4.30 -20.27 -2.87
N ALA A 355 4.28 -20.30 -1.54
CA ALA A 355 3.10 -19.96 -0.75
C ALA A 355 2.65 -18.51 -0.98
N GLN A 356 3.60 -17.57 -1.07
CA GLN A 356 3.33 -16.17 -1.42
C GLN A 356 2.88 -15.99 -2.87
N MET A 357 3.32 -16.85 -3.80
CA MET A 357 2.79 -16.81 -5.17
C MET A 357 1.31 -17.15 -5.20
N LYS A 358 0.84 -18.12 -4.39
CA LYS A 358 -0.60 -18.46 -4.33
C LYS A 358 -1.48 -17.30 -3.90
N THR A 359 -1.01 -16.38 -3.07
CA THR A 359 -1.80 -15.19 -2.70
C THR A 359 -1.87 -14.15 -3.81
N SER A 360 -0.95 -14.22 -4.77
CA SER A 360 -0.74 -13.22 -5.83
C SER A 360 -1.18 -13.70 -7.21
N PHE A 361 -1.25 -15.02 -7.42
CA PHE A 361 -1.50 -15.63 -8.72
C PHE A 361 -2.98 -15.98 -8.91
N PRO A 362 -3.45 -16.09 -10.18
CA PRO A 362 -4.78 -16.58 -10.48
C PRO A 362 -5.03 -17.98 -9.90
N PRO A 363 -6.26 -18.31 -9.46
CA PRO A 363 -6.59 -19.61 -8.84
C PRO A 363 -6.21 -20.84 -9.68
N LEU A 364 -6.23 -20.72 -11.02
CA LEU A 364 -5.83 -21.80 -11.92
C LEU A 364 -4.37 -22.22 -11.76
N LEU A 365 -3.50 -21.33 -11.27
CA LEU A 365 -2.08 -21.60 -11.04
C LEU A 365 -1.81 -22.15 -9.62
N HIS A 366 -2.79 -22.21 -8.72
CA HIS A 366 -2.54 -22.67 -7.34
C HIS A 366 -2.19 -24.16 -7.24
N PRO A 367 -2.92 -25.09 -7.91
CA PRO A 367 -2.60 -26.51 -7.80
C PRO A 367 -1.16 -26.91 -8.20
N PRO A 368 -0.57 -26.41 -9.30
CA PRO A 368 0.84 -26.72 -9.61
C PRO A 368 1.82 -26.12 -8.60
N LEU A 369 1.49 -24.97 -7.96
CA LEU A 369 2.31 -24.43 -6.87
C LEU A 369 2.25 -25.32 -5.62
N ASP A 370 1.08 -25.88 -5.29
CA ASP A 370 0.94 -26.85 -4.19
C ASP A 370 1.78 -28.11 -4.43
N LYS A 371 1.84 -28.60 -5.68
CA LYS A 371 2.71 -29.72 -6.07
C LYS A 371 4.18 -29.38 -5.88
N MET A 372 4.59 -28.15 -6.23
CA MET A 372 5.96 -27.66 -6.03
C MET A 372 6.34 -27.60 -4.54
N GLU A 373 5.43 -27.13 -3.67
CA GLU A 373 5.63 -27.14 -2.21
C GLU A 373 5.77 -28.58 -1.66
N THR A 374 5.02 -29.52 -2.24
CA THR A 374 5.08 -30.95 -1.89
C THR A 374 6.41 -31.56 -2.32
N ALA A 375 6.87 -31.31 -3.55
CA ALA A 375 8.17 -31.76 -4.03
C ALA A 375 9.31 -31.29 -3.10
N LEU A 376 9.29 -30.00 -2.70
CA LEU A 376 10.25 -29.45 -1.75
C LEU A 376 10.21 -30.14 -0.37
N SER A 377 9.07 -30.70 0.01
CA SER A 377 8.93 -31.47 1.25
C SER A 377 9.57 -32.86 1.13
N SER A 378 9.47 -33.52 -0.03
CA SER A 378 10.22 -34.76 -0.32
C SER A 378 11.72 -34.53 -0.25
N LEU A 379 12.20 -33.39 -0.77
CA LEU A 379 13.61 -33.03 -0.67
C LEU A 379 14.07 -32.79 0.78
N LYS A 380 13.20 -32.23 1.65
CA LYS A 380 13.47 -32.12 3.10
C LYS A 380 13.58 -33.50 3.78
N ALA A 381 12.87 -34.51 3.26
CA ALA A 381 12.95 -35.89 3.72
C ALA A 381 14.17 -36.66 3.15
N ASN A 382 15.04 -35.99 2.38
CA ASN A 382 16.17 -36.57 1.64
C ASN A 382 15.79 -37.54 0.52
N ASP A 383 14.57 -37.42 -0.03
CA ASP A 383 14.15 -38.18 -1.22
C ASP A 383 14.38 -37.33 -2.48
N VAL A 384 15.53 -37.52 -3.12
CA VAL A 384 15.95 -36.71 -4.28
C VAL A 384 15.24 -37.15 -5.56
N ASP A 385 15.01 -38.45 -5.74
CA ASP A 385 14.40 -38.98 -6.97
C ASP A 385 12.91 -38.63 -7.03
N ASP A 386 12.21 -38.67 -5.90
CA ASP A 386 10.82 -38.20 -5.78
C ASP A 386 10.73 -36.68 -6.02
N PHE A 387 11.65 -35.90 -5.45
CA PHE A 387 11.73 -34.45 -5.72
C PHE A 387 11.88 -34.13 -7.21
N GLU A 388 12.86 -34.73 -7.90
CA GLU A 388 13.11 -34.46 -9.33
C GLU A 388 11.89 -34.82 -10.20
N THR A 389 11.19 -35.90 -9.86
CA THR A 389 9.98 -36.33 -10.58
C THR A 389 8.83 -35.34 -10.34
N MET A 390 8.53 -35.04 -9.08
CA MET A 390 7.42 -34.15 -8.70
C MET A 390 7.63 -32.71 -9.15
N GLU A 391 8.86 -32.19 -9.10
CA GLU A 391 9.20 -30.84 -9.55
C GLU A 391 8.95 -30.68 -11.05
N LYS A 392 9.39 -31.65 -11.85
CA LYS A 392 9.15 -31.66 -13.30
C LYS A 392 7.67 -31.73 -13.64
N GLU A 393 6.91 -32.60 -12.97
CA GLU A 393 5.46 -32.67 -13.15
C GLU A 393 4.76 -31.36 -12.77
N ALA A 394 5.17 -30.73 -11.67
CA ALA A 394 4.63 -29.45 -11.23
C ALA A 394 4.91 -28.33 -12.25
N GLU A 395 6.11 -28.29 -12.83
CA GLU A 395 6.49 -27.32 -13.87
C GLU A 395 5.67 -27.51 -15.15
N GLU A 396 5.48 -28.75 -15.61
CA GLU A 396 4.65 -29.05 -16.78
C GLU A 396 3.18 -28.66 -16.56
N ASP A 397 2.63 -28.95 -15.38
CA ASP A 397 1.27 -28.57 -15.03
C ASP A 397 1.11 -27.06 -14.88
N PHE A 398 2.13 -26.37 -14.36
CA PHE A 398 2.17 -24.91 -14.33
C PHE A 398 2.07 -24.33 -15.74
N LYS A 399 2.87 -24.82 -16.70
CA LYS A 399 2.82 -24.39 -18.11
C LYS A 399 1.43 -24.63 -18.74
N LYS A 400 0.81 -25.79 -18.48
CA LYS A 400 -0.54 -26.08 -18.98
C LYS A 400 -1.59 -25.14 -18.37
N ALA A 401 -1.51 -24.87 -17.07
CA ALA A 401 -2.41 -23.95 -16.38
C ALA A 401 -2.23 -22.51 -16.89
N LEU A 402 -0.99 -22.10 -17.14
CA LEU A 402 -0.65 -20.80 -17.70
C LEU A 402 -1.27 -20.58 -19.09
N ILE A 403 -1.20 -21.57 -19.97
CA ILE A 403 -1.83 -21.51 -21.31
C ILE A 403 -3.35 -21.31 -21.17
N LYS A 404 -4.00 -22.00 -20.23
CA LYS A 404 -5.44 -21.86 -19.97
C LYS A 404 -5.77 -20.45 -19.43
N GLN A 405 -4.98 -19.96 -18.48
CA GLN A 405 -5.14 -18.63 -17.90
C GLN A 405 -4.99 -17.53 -18.96
N ASN A 406 -3.97 -17.60 -19.81
CA ASN A 406 -3.75 -16.64 -20.90
C ASN A 406 -4.93 -16.64 -21.91
N LYS A 407 -5.48 -17.82 -22.23
CA LYS A 407 -6.69 -17.91 -23.07
C LYS A 407 -7.89 -17.22 -22.41
N LEU A 408 -8.09 -17.43 -21.10
CA LEU A 408 -9.16 -16.80 -20.34
C LEU A 408 -9.00 -15.27 -20.31
N GLU A 409 -7.79 -14.78 -20.04
CA GLU A 409 -7.49 -13.34 -20.04
C GLU A 409 -7.75 -12.69 -21.40
N LYS A 410 -7.31 -13.33 -22.49
CA LYS A 410 -7.59 -12.86 -23.86
C LYS A 410 -9.08 -12.82 -24.16
N TYR A 411 -9.82 -13.85 -23.74
CA TYR A 411 -11.26 -13.90 -23.91
C TYR A 411 -11.95 -12.78 -23.11
N LEU A 412 -11.64 -12.64 -21.82
CA LEU A 412 -12.20 -11.58 -20.98
C LEU A 412 -11.91 -10.19 -21.52
N LYS A 413 -10.67 -9.95 -21.97
CA LYS A 413 -10.28 -8.69 -22.60
C LYS A 413 -11.07 -8.41 -23.87
N SER A 414 -11.33 -9.43 -24.70
CA SER A 414 -12.15 -9.26 -25.91
C SER A 414 -13.61 -8.90 -25.59
N ILE A 415 -14.16 -9.47 -24.51
CA ILE A 415 -15.53 -9.17 -24.05
C ILE A 415 -15.58 -7.77 -23.42
N GLU A 416 -14.59 -7.39 -22.63
CA GLU A 416 -14.49 -6.05 -22.05
C GLU A 416 -14.43 -4.99 -23.15
N ILE A 417 -13.57 -5.19 -24.14
CA ILE A 417 -13.51 -4.31 -25.31
C ILE A 417 -14.86 -4.29 -26.00
N SER A 418 -15.57 -5.40 -26.20
CA SER A 418 -16.86 -5.36 -26.91
C SER A 418 -18.04 -4.80 -26.11
N SER A 419 -17.93 -4.71 -24.77
CA SER A 419 -19.09 -4.47 -23.90
C SER A 419 -18.96 -3.23 -23.02
N VAL A 420 -17.74 -2.71 -22.82
CA VAL A 420 -17.48 -1.53 -22.01
C VAL A 420 -17.12 -0.37 -22.93
N PRO A 421 -17.84 0.77 -22.87
CA PRO A 421 -17.50 1.94 -23.64
C PRO A 421 -16.07 2.44 -23.33
N PRO A 422 -15.27 2.86 -24.31
CA PRO A 422 -13.90 3.30 -24.08
C PRO A 422 -13.80 4.48 -23.12
N ALA A 423 -14.80 5.36 -23.09
CA ALA A 423 -14.85 6.47 -22.13
C ALA A 423 -14.78 5.96 -20.67
N MET A 424 -15.39 4.80 -20.38
CA MET A 424 -15.29 4.15 -19.08
C MET A 424 -13.96 3.39 -18.90
N ILE A 425 -13.44 2.77 -19.95
CA ILE A 425 -12.13 2.08 -19.90
C ILE A 425 -11.00 3.07 -19.60
N TYR A 426 -11.06 4.26 -20.18
CA TYR A 426 -10.01 5.28 -20.10
C TYR A 426 -10.35 6.46 -19.18
N GLU A 427 -11.44 6.39 -18.42
CA GLU A 427 -12.01 7.50 -17.64
C GLU A 427 -10.95 8.25 -16.81
N ARG A 428 -10.07 7.53 -16.11
CA ARG A 428 -8.99 8.14 -15.32
C ARG A 428 -7.97 8.88 -16.17
N MET A 429 -7.52 8.29 -17.28
CA MET A 429 -6.60 8.97 -18.20
C MET A 429 -7.25 10.22 -18.79
N LEU A 430 -8.53 10.13 -19.17
CA LEU A 430 -9.29 11.26 -19.71
C LEU A 430 -9.48 12.37 -18.68
N ASN A 431 -9.78 12.03 -17.42
CA ASN A 431 -9.87 12.98 -16.31
C ASN A 431 -8.51 13.66 -16.05
N THR A 432 -7.40 12.93 -16.08
CA THR A 432 -6.05 13.49 -15.97
C THR A 432 -5.68 14.39 -17.15
N LEU A 433 -6.10 14.03 -18.38
CA LEU A 433 -5.91 14.87 -19.57
C LEU A 433 -6.79 16.13 -19.53
N SER A 434 -7.98 16.06 -18.93
CA SER A 434 -8.93 17.17 -18.85
C SER A 434 -8.53 18.22 -17.80
N SER A 435 -7.83 17.79 -16.76
CA SER A 435 -7.35 18.63 -15.65
C SER A 435 -6.03 19.36 -15.95
N ARG A 436 -5.22 18.84 -16.88
CA ARG A 436 -4.08 19.58 -17.44
C ARG A 436 -4.63 20.66 -18.37
N LYS A 437 -4.19 21.92 -18.20
CA LYS A 437 -4.57 23.07 -19.06
C LYS A 437 -4.71 22.58 -20.51
N ARG A 438 -5.94 22.58 -21.04
CA ARG A 438 -6.29 22.02 -22.35
C ARG A 438 -5.32 22.54 -23.39
N ASN A 439 -4.32 21.73 -23.74
CA ASN A 439 -3.47 22.02 -24.88
C ASN A 439 -4.30 21.58 -26.10
N THR A 440 -5.01 22.54 -26.68
CA THR A 440 -6.10 22.33 -27.65
C THR A 440 -5.69 21.54 -28.90
N ALA A 441 -4.40 21.47 -29.20
CA ALA A 441 -3.86 20.74 -30.35
C ALA A 441 -4.01 19.20 -30.24
N TYR A 442 -4.03 18.64 -29.02
CA TYR A 442 -4.11 17.18 -28.81
C TYR A 442 -5.53 16.70 -28.45
N TRP A 443 -6.37 17.59 -27.93
CA TRP A 443 -7.69 17.21 -27.40
C TRP A 443 -8.75 16.99 -28.48
N GLY A 444 -8.79 17.82 -29.54
CA GLY A 444 -9.80 17.67 -30.60
C GLY A 444 -9.82 16.29 -31.27
N PRO A 445 -8.66 15.70 -31.64
CA PRO A 445 -8.62 14.34 -32.18
C PRO A 445 -9.02 13.24 -31.18
N VAL A 446 -8.72 13.43 -29.88
CA VAL A 446 -9.07 12.46 -28.83
C VAL A 446 -10.57 12.48 -28.54
N GLU A 447 -11.17 13.66 -28.41
CA GLU A 447 -12.63 13.82 -28.29
C GLU A 447 -13.35 13.18 -29.48
N LYS A 448 -12.91 13.49 -30.71
CA LYS A 448 -13.51 12.91 -31.92
C LYS A 448 -13.40 11.38 -31.94
N TYR A 449 -12.26 10.82 -31.56
CA TYR A 449 -12.08 9.37 -31.48
C TYR A 449 -13.00 8.74 -30.43
N LEU A 450 -13.14 9.37 -29.25
CA LEU A 450 -14.02 8.88 -28.19
C LEU A 450 -15.48 8.91 -28.63
N ASP A 451 -15.94 10.02 -29.23
CA ASP A 451 -17.29 10.16 -29.78
C ASP A 451 -17.58 9.11 -30.86
N GLU A 452 -16.63 8.89 -31.79
CA GLU A 452 -16.74 7.91 -32.87
C GLU A 452 -16.84 6.48 -32.35
N ILE A 453 -16.19 6.16 -31.23
CA ILE A 453 -16.27 4.84 -30.63
C ILE A 453 -17.50 4.72 -29.72
N GLU A 454 -17.86 5.71 -28.91
CA GLU A 454 -19.10 5.68 -28.09
C GLU A 454 -20.34 5.44 -28.95
N ALA A 455 -20.42 6.09 -30.11
CA ALA A 455 -21.50 5.87 -31.07
C ALA A 455 -21.60 4.42 -31.61
N GLN A 456 -20.56 3.60 -31.44
CA GLN A 456 -20.58 2.17 -31.79
C GLN A 456 -21.17 1.28 -30.69
N TYR A 457 -21.24 1.76 -29.44
CA TYR A 457 -21.82 1.04 -28.30
C TYR A 457 -23.28 1.43 -28.02
N GLU A 458 -23.74 2.57 -28.55
CA GLU A 458 -25.15 3.00 -28.44
C GLU A 458 -26.09 2.33 -29.47
N ARG A 459 -25.57 1.45 -30.34
CA ARG A 459 -26.34 0.64 -31.30
C ARG A 459 -26.40 -0.80 -30.87
#